data_AF-A0A1X1TER5-F1
#
_entry.id   AF-A0A1X1TER5-F1
#
_cell.length_a   1.000
_cell.length_b   1.000
_cell.length_c   1.000
_cell.angle_alpha   90.00
_cell.angle_beta   90.00
_cell.angle_gamma   90.00
#
_symmetry.space_group_name_H-M   'P 1'
#
loop_
_entity.id
_entity.type
_entity.pdbx_description
1 polymer ?
#
loop_
_entity_poly.entity_id
_entity_poly.type
_entity_poly.pdbx_seq_one_letter_code
_entity_poly.pdbx_strand_id
1 'polypeptide(L)'
;MAGLLAARVPTDYYDTVRVVERDRLVDEPVPRRGVPQGCQPHALLARCPQILDELFPGYLDELVTAPPGRLVTSSTDAPAVTP
;
A
#
# COMPACT_ATOMS: atom_id res chain seq x y z
N MET A 1 0.36 3.54 -3.76
CA MET A 1 1.42 2.77 -3.09
C MET A 1 2.66 3.62 -2.88
N ALA A 2 3.50 3.87 -3.90
CA ALA A 2 4.84 4.45 -3.72
C ALA A 2 4.89 5.84 -3.06
N GLY A 3 4.03 6.80 -3.46
CA GLY A 3 4.12 8.19 -2.97
C GLY A 3 3.84 8.35 -1.47
N LEU A 4 2.84 7.63 -0.93
CA LEU A 4 2.53 7.66 0.51
C LEU A 4 3.61 6.98 1.33
N LEU A 5 4.15 5.86 0.83
CA LEU A 5 5.26 5.17 1.48
C LEU A 5 6.53 6.02 1.49
N ALA A 6 6.84 6.68 0.38
CA ALA A 6 7.98 7.59 0.28
C ALA A 6 7.83 8.80 1.23
N ALA A 7 6.61 9.28 1.46
CA ALA A 7 6.35 10.42 2.34
C ALA A 7 6.71 10.18 3.81
N ARG A 8 6.84 8.93 4.25
CA ARG A 8 7.28 8.57 5.62
C ARG A 8 8.75 8.89 5.89
N VAL A 9 9.62 8.83 4.88
CA VAL A 9 11.05 9.09 5.06
C VAL A 9 11.32 10.57 5.43
N PRO A 10 10.77 11.58 4.72
CA PRO A 10 11.01 12.98 5.07
C PRO A 10 10.39 13.40 6.42
N THR A 11 9.42 12.67 6.99
CA THR A 11 8.83 13.05 8.30
C THR A 11 9.83 12.98 9.45
N ASP A 12 10.94 12.26 9.28
CA ASP A 12 12.02 12.22 10.29
C ASP A 12 12.83 13.54 10.33
N TYR A 13 12.67 14.40 9.33
CA TYR A 13 13.49 15.60 9.14
C TYR A 13 12.69 16.91 9.07
N TYR A 14 11.38 16.83 8.84
CA TYR A 14 10.52 18.01 8.65
C TYR A 14 9.29 17.95 9.56
N ASP A 15 8.96 19.09 10.17
CA ASP A 15 7.78 19.23 11.03
C ASP A 15 6.46 18.97 10.29
N THR A 16 6.42 19.19 8.98
CA THR A 16 5.21 19.01 8.17
C THR A 16 5.55 18.51 6.79
N VAL A 17 5.02 17.32 6.46
CA VAL A 17 5.06 16.73 5.12
C VAL A 17 3.64 16.71 4.56
N ARG A 18 3.41 17.34 3.41
CA ARG A 18 2.08 17.41 2.78
C ARG A 18 2.07 16.62 1.48
N VAL A 19 1.19 15.61 1.42
CA VAL A 19 0.91 14.86 0.20
C VAL A 19 -0.31 15.47 -0.48
N VAL A 20 -0.18 15.80 -1.77
CA VAL A 20 -1.28 16.33 -2.58
C VAL A 20 -1.64 15.29 -3.64
N GLU A 21 -2.89 14.86 -3.63
CA GLU A 21 -3.47 13.94 -4.61
C GLU A 21 -4.55 14.69 -5.40
N ARG A 22 -4.59 14.48 -6.71
CA ARG A 22 -5.59 15.09 -7.60
C ARG A 22 -6.90 14.33 -7.53
N ASP A 23 -6.82 13.01 -7.45
CA ASP A 23 -8.00 12.15 -7.43
C ASP A 23 -8.69 12.19 -6.06
N ARG A 24 -10.02 12.03 -6.07
CA ARG A 24 -10.76 11.82 -4.82
C ARG A 24 -10.35 10.49 -4.23
N LEU A 25 -9.93 10.50 -2.96
CA LEU A 25 -9.74 9.29 -2.18
C LEU A 25 -11.12 8.85 -1.65
N VAL A 26 -11.45 7.59 -1.89
CA VAL A 26 -12.65 6.92 -1.37
C VAL A 26 -12.18 5.76 -0.50
N ASP A 27 -13.01 5.35 0.45
CA ASP A 27 -12.63 4.34 1.45
C ASP A 27 -12.62 2.93 0.82
N GLU A 28 -13.29 2.76 -0.32
CA GLU A 28 -13.32 1.52 -1.08
C GLU A 28 -12.09 1.37 -2.01
N PRO A 29 -11.62 0.13 -2.24
CA PRO A 29 -10.44 -0.17 -3.06
C PRO A 29 -10.80 -0.19 -4.55
N VAL A 30 -11.39 0.89 -5.05
CA VAL A 30 -11.85 0.98 -6.43
C VAL A 30 -10.74 1.52 -7.35
N PRO A 31 -10.69 1.09 -8.62
CA PRO A 31 -9.78 1.66 -9.60
C PRO A 31 -9.95 3.18 -9.71
N ARG A 32 -8.83 3.90 -9.68
CA ARG A 32 -8.81 5.37 -9.78
C ARG A 32 -8.24 5.81 -11.12
N ARG A 33 -8.84 6.84 -11.71
CA ARG A 33 -8.47 7.36 -13.04
C ARG A 33 -6.99 7.75 -13.13
N GLY A 34 -6.44 8.38 -12.10
CA GLY A 34 -5.05 8.81 -12.00
C GLY A 34 -4.07 7.70 -11.64
N VAL A 35 -4.55 6.49 -11.35
CA VAL A 35 -3.72 5.32 -11.02
C VAL A 35 -4.10 4.15 -11.93
N PRO A 36 -3.72 4.19 -13.23
CA PRO A 36 -4.05 3.12 -14.18
C PRO A 36 -3.48 1.75 -13.76
N GLN A 37 -2.37 1.75 -13.00
CA GLN A 37 -1.79 0.52 -12.43
C GLN A 37 -2.46 0.07 -11.12
N GLY A 38 -3.54 0.72 -10.70
CA GLY A 38 -4.22 0.42 -9.42
C GLY A 38 -4.82 -0.99 -9.37
N CYS A 39 -5.15 -1.57 -10.52
CA CYS A 39 -5.65 -2.95 -10.62
C CYS A 39 -4.54 -4.00 -10.66
N GLN A 40 -3.27 -3.59 -10.74
CA GLN A 40 -2.15 -4.54 -10.82
C GLN A 40 -1.77 -5.04 -9.42
N PRO A 41 -1.42 -6.33 -9.28
CA PRO A 41 -0.91 -6.86 -8.02
C PRO A 41 0.45 -6.21 -7.72
N HIS A 42 0.60 -5.71 -6.50
CA HIS A 42 1.86 -5.16 -6.01
C HIS A 42 2.54 -6.20 -5.13
N ALA A 43 3.24 -7.15 -5.77
CA ALA A 43 3.95 -8.20 -5.06
C ALA A 43 5.11 -7.61 -4.24
N LEU A 44 5.16 -7.94 -2.94
CA LEU A 44 6.27 -7.56 -2.08
C LEU A 44 7.40 -8.59 -2.20
N LEU A 45 8.58 -8.14 -2.63
CA LEU A 45 9.79 -8.96 -2.61
C LEU A 45 10.28 -9.14 -1.16
N ALA A 46 11.02 -10.21 -0.88
CA ALA A 46 11.37 -10.65 0.48
C ALA A 46 11.90 -9.57 1.45
N ARG A 47 12.64 -8.58 0.95
CA ARG A 47 13.17 -7.48 1.77
C ARG A 47 12.16 -6.39 2.08
N CYS A 48 11.14 -6.22 1.25
CA CYS A 48 10.17 -5.14 1.39
C CYS A 48 9.36 -5.23 2.70
N PRO A 49 8.85 -6.40 3.14
CA PRO A 49 8.18 -6.53 4.44
C PRO A 49 9.08 -6.11 5.61
N GLN A 50 10.37 -6.45 5.59
CA GLN A 50 11.32 -6.09 6.65
C GLN A 50 11.46 -4.57 6.76
N ILE A 51 11.66 -3.90 5.63
CA ILE A 51 11.76 -2.43 5.58
C ILE A 51 10.43 -1.77 6.00
N LEU A 52 9.30 -2.36 5.59
CA LEU A 52 7.99 -1.85 5.96
C LEU A 52 7.74 -1.89 7.46
N ASP A 53 8.13 -2.98 8.13
CA ASP A 53 8.00 -3.12 9.58
C ASP A 53 8.95 -2.17 10.34
N GLU A 54 10.14 -1.89 9.80
CA GLU A 54 11.04 -0.87 10.34
C GLU A 54 10.45 0.55 10.23
N LEU A 55 9.84 0.89 9.08
CA LEU A 55 9.29 2.23 8.82
C LEU A 55 7.92 2.46 9.46
N PHE A 56 7.12 1.40 9.55
CA PHE A 56 5.75 1.40 10.07
C PHE A 56 5.52 0.15 10.95
N PRO A 57 5.97 0.17 12.21
CA PRO A 57 5.85 -0.97 13.11
C PRO A 57 4.39 -1.43 13.26
N GLY A 58 4.13 -2.73 13.03
CA GLY A 58 2.79 -3.32 13.14
C GLY A 58 1.89 -3.17 11.90
N TYR A 59 2.34 -2.44 10.87
CA TYR A 59 1.56 -2.21 9.65
C TYR A 59 1.24 -3.50 8.88
N LEU A 60 2.16 -4.48 8.90
CA LEU A 60 1.92 -5.76 8.23
C LEU A 60 0.82 -6.58 8.92
N ASP A 61 0.76 -6.53 10.25
CA ASP A 61 -0.28 -7.22 11.02
C ASP A 61 -1.66 -6.57 10.77
N GLU A 62 -1.69 -5.24 10.68
CA GLU A 62 -2.89 -4.50 10.28
C GLU A 62 -3.32 -4.87 8.85
N LEU A 63 -2.40 -4.99 7.90
CA LEU A 63 -2.70 -5.40 6.52
C LEU A 63 -3.23 -6.83 6.39
N VAL A 64 -2.80 -7.74 7.27
CA VAL A 64 -3.32 -9.12 7.28
C VAL A 64 -4.74 -9.17 7.85
N THR A 65 -5.07 -8.26 8.78
CA THR A 65 -6.35 -8.25 9.49
C THR A 65 -7.41 -7.32 8.88
N ALA A 66 -7.02 -6.35 8.05
CA ALA A 66 -7.91 -5.37 7.44
C ALA A 66 -8.53 -5.83 6.10
N PRO A 67 -9.87 -5.82 5.94
CA PRO A 67 -10.50 -5.77 4.62
C PRO A 67 -10.48 -4.31 4.10
N PRO A 68 -10.16 -4.02 2.82
CA PRO A 68 -10.05 -4.88 1.64
C PRO A 68 -8.65 -4.92 1.00
N GLY A 69 -7.62 -4.41 1.68
CA GLY A 69 -6.22 -4.47 1.25
C GLY A 69 -5.52 -5.72 1.78
N ARG A 70 -5.94 -6.89 1.32
CA ARG A 70 -5.42 -8.16 1.85
C ARG A 70 -3.98 -8.40 1.39
N LEU A 71 -3.04 -8.49 2.33
CA LEU A 71 -1.71 -9.00 2.04
C LEU A 71 -1.80 -10.49 1.69
N VAL A 72 -1.63 -10.80 0.40
CA VAL A 72 -1.56 -12.18 -0.10
C VAL A 72 -0.14 -12.71 0.14
N THR A 73 0.03 -13.57 1.14
CA THR A 73 1.34 -14.10 1.56
C THR A 73 1.77 -15.35 0.80
N SER A 74 0.89 -15.94 -0.02
CA SER A 74 1.19 -17.08 -0.87
C SER A 74 0.36 -17.03 -2.17
N SER A 75 0.84 -17.68 -3.23
CA SER A 75 0.13 -17.72 -4.53
C SER A 75 -1.24 -18.41 -4.44
N THR A 76 -1.48 -19.22 -3.42
CA THR A 76 -2.76 -19.89 -3.15
C THR A 76 -3.82 -18.94 -2.57
N ASP A 77 -3.40 -17.80 -2.04
CA ASP A 77 -4.25 -16.86 -1.30
C ASP A 77 -4.74 -15.68 -2.18
N ALA A 78 -4.35 -15.68 -3.47
CA ALA A 78 -4.73 -14.66 -4.44
C ALA A 78 -6.16 -14.92 -4.98
N PRO A 79 -7.02 -13.88 -5.08
CA PRO A 79 -8.32 -14.02 -5.74
C PRO A 79 -8.12 -14.37 -7.22
N ALA A 80 -9.03 -15.17 -7.78
CA ALA A 80 -9.04 -15.46 -9.21
C ALA A 80 -9.14 -14.14 -9.99
N VAL A 81 -8.09 -13.80 -10.74
CA VAL A 81 -8.13 -12.69 -11.70
C VAL A 81 -9.15 -13.09 -12.77
N THR A 82 -10.34 -12.50 -12.70
CA THR A 82 -11.35 -12.67 -13.75
C THR A 82 -10.99 -11.70 -14.88
N PRO A 83 -10.93 -12.16 -16.15
CA PRO A 83 -10.56 -11.32 -17.29
C PRO A 83 -11.57 -10.18 -17.55
#